data_AF-A0A285SMA3-F1
#
_entry.id   AF-A0A285SMA3-F1
#
_cell.length_a   1.000
_cell.length_b   1.000
_cell.length_c   1.000
_cell.angle_alpha   90.00
_cell.angle_beta   90.00
_cell.angle_gamma   90.00
#
_symmetry.space_group_name_H-M   'P 1'
#
loop_
_entity.id
_entity.type
_entity.pdbx_description
1 polymer ?
#
loop_
_entity_poly.entity_id
_entity_poly.type
_entity_poly.pdbx_seq_one_letter_code
_entity_poly.pdbx_strand_id
1 'polypeptide(L)'
;MTRLVFAVILALLLPAPQMLRAEVPSGCKVIAATGDRFCKYGNRWKLESIRAPDYAVGDAFPVYDQSMLMDLHGYGLPPVDGPWRYYLRAGVIYRVSADTHRVLEVIGRRSRP
;
A
#
# COMPACT_ATOMS: atom_id res chain seq x y z
N MET A 1 -14.81 -43.61 48.32
CA MET A 1 -13.69 -43.48 47.37
C MET A 1 -14.29 -43.39 45.96
N THR A 2 -15.00 -42.33 45.56
CA THR A 2 -14.61 -40.90 45.37
C THR A 2 -13.83 -40.63 44.07
N ARG A 3 -14.35 -40.95 42.87
CA ARG A 3 -13.70 -40.59 41.58
C ARG A 3 -14.65 -40.33 40.39
N LEU A 4 -15.86 -39.81 40.63
CA LEU A 4 -16.84 -39.60 39.55
C LEU A 4 -17.57 -38.25 39.68
N VAL A 5 -16.83 -37.17 39.94
CA VAL A 5 -17.39 -35.80 39.98
C VAL A 5 -16.52 -34.77 39.24
N PHE A 6 -15.29 -35.10 38.86
CA PHE A 6 -14.30 -34.10 38.42
C PHE A 6 -14.30 -33.75 36.92
N ALA A 7 -15.03 -34.47 36.06
CA ALA A 7 -14.92 -34.29 34.61
C ALA A 7 -15.85 -33.22 34.01
N VAL A 8 -16.85 -32.72 34.77
CA VAL A 8 -17.90 -31.83 34.22
C VAL A 8 -17.56 -30.33 34.34
N ILE A 9 -16.59 -29.95 35.17
CA ILE A 9 -16.34 -28.53 35.50
C ILE A 9 -15.35 -27.85 34.52
N LEU A 10 -14.60 -28.59 33.70
CA LEU A 10 -13.54 -28.00 32.88
C LEU A 10 -14.00 -27.42 31.52
N ALA A 11 -15.26 -27.61 31.12
CA ALA A 11 -15.76 -27.12 29.83
C ALA A 11 -16.36 -25.69 29.88
N LEU A 12 -16.54 -25.10 31.07
CA LEU A 12 -17.18 -23.78 31.25
C LEU A 12 -16.18 -22.61 31.38
N LEU A 13 -14.87 -22.89 31.29
CA LEU A 13 -13.80 -21.88 31.42
C LEU A 13 -13.16 -21.50 30.08
N LEU A 14 -13.80 -21.79 28.94
CA LEU A 14 -13.35 -21.20 27.68
C LEU A 14 -13.73 -19.71 27.67
N PRO A 15 -12.75 -18.78 27.69
CA PRO A 15 -13.04 -17.37 27.52
C PRO A 15 -13.74 -17.20 26.17
N ALA A 16 -14.93 -16.59 26.19
CA ALA A 16 -15.63 -16.24 24.96
C ALA A 16 -14.65 -15.51 24.04
N PRO A 17 -14.58 -15.87 22.74
CA PRO A 17 -13.74 -15.14 21.80
C PRO A 17 -14.20 -13.70 21.84
N GLN A 18 -13.38 -12.83 22.41
CA GLN A 18 -13.65 -11.41 22.45
C GLN A 18 -13.61 -10.96 21.01
N MET A 19 -14.80 -10.84 20.39
CA MET A 19 -14.92 -10.26 19.08
C MET A 19 -14.38 -8.84 19.19
N LEU A 20 -13.16 -8.62 18.70
CA LEU A 20 -12.63 -7.28 18.51
C LEU A 20 -13.69 -6.54 17.70
N ARG A 21 -14.37 -5.60 18.35
CA ARG A 21 -15.41 -4.81 17.69
C ARG A 21 -14.70 -3.94 16.68
N ALA A 22 -14.81 -4.31 15.40
CA ALA A 22 -14.28 -3.50 14.31
C ALA A 22 -14.90 -2.10 14.43
N GLU A 23 -14.06 -1.11 14.68
CA GLU A 23 -14.49 0.28 14.72
C GLU A 23 -15.05 0.63 13.33
N VAL A 24 -16.29 1.10 13.26
CA VAL A 24 -16.93 1.45 11.98
C VAL A 24 -16.53 2.88 11.64
N PRO A 25 -16.05 3.17 10.41
CA PRO A 25 -15.68 4.52 10.05
C PRO A 25 -16.92 5.44 9.99
N SER A 26 -16.79 6.62 10.58
CA SER A 26 -17.81 7.67 10.55
C SER A 26 -17.95 8.36 9.19
N GLY A 27 -16.97 8.17 8.30
CA GLY A 27 -17.01 8.69 6.93
C GLY A 27 -15.72 8.41 6.17
N CYS A 28 -15.82 8.26 4.85
CA CYS A 28 -14.69 8.02 3.98
C CYS A 28 -14.60 9.09 2.88
N LYS A 29 -13.38 9.46 2.50
CA LYS A 29 -13.08 10.41 1.44
C LYS A 29 -12.01 9.83 0.53
N VAL A 30 -12.15 10.08 -0.77
CA VAL A 30 -11.14 9.77 -1.78
C VAL A 30 -10.40 11.05 -2.12
N ILE A 31 -9.07 11.02 -2.07
CA ILE A 31 -8.25 12.15 -2.52
C ILE A 31 -8.22 12.10 -4.05
N ALA A 32 -8.84 13.07 -4.72
CA ALA A 32 -8.94 13.08 -6.18
C ALA A 32 -7.58 13.00 -6.90
N ALA A 33 -6.55 13.62 -6.31
CA ALA A 33 -5.20 13.66 -6.89
C ALA A 33 -4.48 12.29 -6.91
N THR A 34 -4.73 11.42 -5.92
CA THR A 34 -4.00 10.15 -5.77
C THR A 34 -4.89 8.91 -5.88
N GLY A 35 -6.21 9.08 -5.75
CA GLY A 35 -7.19 8.00 -5.67
C GLY A 35 -7.19 7.25 -4.34
N ASP A 36 -6.45 7.73 -3.34
CA ASP A 36 -6.35 7.06 -2.04
C ASP A 36 -7.63 7.26 -1.22
N ARG A 37 -8.09 6.20 -0.55
CA ARG A 37 -9.30 6.24 0.29
C ARG A 37 -8.91 6.36 1.75
N PHE A 38 -9.27 7.49 2.36
CA PHE A 38 -9.11 7.73 3.79
C PHE A 38 -10.46 7.64 4.49
N CYS A 39 -10.52 6.86 5.57
CA CYS A 39 -11.72 6.73 6.40
C CYS A 39 -11.45 7.25 7.81
N LYS A 40 -12.47 7.88 8.41
CA LYS A 40 -12.40 8.52 9.71
C LYS A 40 -12.91 7.60 10.81
N TYR A 41 -12.02 7.24 11.72
CA TYR A 41 -12.25 6.41 12.90
C TYR A 41 -12.09 7.30 14.13
N GLY A 42 -13.19 7.60 14.82
CA GLY A 42 -13.23 8.63 15.86
C GLY A 42 -12.70 9.98 15.34
N ASN A 43 -11.61 10.47 15.94
CA ASN A 43 -10.95 11.72 15.54
C ASN A 43 -9.76 11.52 14.58
N ARG A 44 -9.50 10.30 14.11
CA ARG A 44 -8.33 9.95 13.28
C ARG A 44 -8.75 9.56 11.87
N TRP A 45 -8.04 10.07 10.87
CA TRP A 45 -8.11 9.58 9.50
C TRP A 45 -7.10 8.44 9.29
N LYS A 46 -7.55 7.32 8.72
CA LYS A 46 -6.72 6.16 8.36
C LYS A 46 -6.83 5.91 6.86
N LEU A 47 -5.72 5.53 6.24
CA LEU A 47 -5.67 5.09 4.85
C LEU A 47 -6.18 3.64 4.77
N GLU A 48 -7.29 3.42 4.05
CA GLU A 48 -7.92 2.12 3.91
C GLU A 48 -7.57 1.43 2.59
N SER A 49 -7.33 2.20 1.53
CA SER A 49 -6.87 1.65 0.25
C SER A 49 -5.92 2.60 -0.46
N ILE A 50 -4.76 2.07 -0.84
CA ILE A 50 -3.85 2.71 -1.79
C ILE A 50 -4.35 2.35 -3.19
N ARG A 51 -4.54 3.35 -4.05
CA ARG A 51 -4.86 3.05 -5.46
C ARG A 51 -3.71 2.25 -6.08
N ALA A 52 -4.02 1.19 -6.81
CA ALA A 52 -3.01 0.40 -7.51
C ALA A 52 -2.20 1.28 -8.49
N PRO A 53 -0.91 0.98 -8.73
CA PRO A 53 -0.16 1.57 -9.83
C PRO A 53 -0.88 1.36 -11.16
N ASP A 54 -0.74 2.31 -12.08
CA ASP A 54 -1.38 2.21 -13.40
C ASP A 54 -0.65 1.24 -14.34
N TYR A 55 0.61 0.87 -14.02
CA TYR A 55 1.44 -0.08 -14.77
C TYR A 55 2.11 -1.08 -13.83
N ALA A 56 2.24 -2.31 -14.30
CA ALA A 56 2.98 -3.39 -13.68
C ALA A 56 4.34 -3.60 -14.37
N VAL A 57 5.19 -4.43 -13.76
CA VAL A 57 6.47 -4.85 -14.37
C VAL A 57 6.19 -5.60 -15.67
N GLY A 58 6.94 -5.26 -16.73
CA GLY A 58 6.79 -5.80 -18.08
C GLY A 58 5.88 -4.98 -18.99
N ASP A 59 5.02 -4.12 -18.43
CA ASP A 59 4.11 -3.28 -19.22
C ASP A 59 4.88 -2.26 -20.06
N ALA A 60 4.32 -1.93 -21.23
CA ALA A 60 4.79 -0.81 -22.03
C ALA A 60 4.47 0.51 -21.32
N PHE A 61 5.48 1.35 -21.13
CA PHE A 61 5.35 2.64 -20.47
C PHE A 61 5.41 3.77 -21.50
N PRO A 62 4.50 4.76 -21.45
CA PRO A 62 4.44 5.83 -22.46
C PRO A 62 5.51 6.91 -22.20
N VAL A 63 6.78 6.58 -22.39
CA VAL A 63 7.92 7.44 -22.01
C VAL A 63 7.91 8.85 -22.63
N TYR A 64 7.30 9.03 -23.80
CA TYR A 64 7.23 10.32 -24.48
C TYR A 64 6.13 11.25 -23.91
N ASP A 65 5.17 10.68 -23.17
CA ASP A 65 4.07 11.42 -22.56
C ASP A 65 4.29 11.70 -21.07
N GLN A 66 5.43 11.25 -20.50
CA GLN A 66 5.69 11.30 -19.07
C GLN A 66 6.97 12.09 -18.75
N SER A 67 6.95 12.74 -17.58
CA SER A 67 8.14 13.45 -17.07
C SER A 67 9.17 12.46 -16.53
N MET A 68 10.36 12.47 -17.13
CA MET A 68 11.54 11.79 -16.59
C MET A 68 12.00 12.52 -15.32
N LEU A 69 12.32 11.77 -14.26
CA LEU A 69 12.86 12.32 -13.03
C LEU A 69 14.36 12.62 -13.20
N MET A 70 14.72 13.90 -13.01
CA MET A 70 16.10 14.37 -13.09
C MET A 70 16.74 14.56 -11.72
N ASP A 71 15.99 15.10 -10.75
CA ASP A 71 16.44 15.21 -9.36
C ASP A 71 16.21 13.87 -8.65
N LEU A 72 17.20 12.98 -8.65
CA LEU A 72 17.09 11.68 -7.98
C LEU A 72 17.27 11.79 -6.47
N HIS A 73 18.15 12.70 -6.05
CA HIS A 73 18.48 12.92 -4.64
C HIS A 73 17.27 13.44 -3.86
N GLY A 74 16.50 14.38 -4.40
CA GLY A 74 15.28 14.89 -3.78
C GLY A 74 14.18 13.83 -3.57
N TYR A 75 14.30 12.70 -4.26
CA TYR A 75 13.42 11.53 -4.13
C TYR A 75 14.07 10.36 -3.39
N GLY A 76 15.33 10.49 -2.93
CA GLY A 76 16.06 9.40 -2.27
C GLY A 76 16.32 8.20 -3.17
N LEU A 77 16.34 8.41 -4.49
CA LEU A 77 16.55 7.35 -5.47
C LEU A 77 18.06 7.12 -5.70
N PRO A 78 18.49 5.87 -5.89
CA PRO A 78 19.87 5.58 -6.26
C PRO A 78 20.17 6.17 -7.64
N PRO A 79 21.45 6.49 -7.95
CA PRO A 79 21.84 6.98 -9.25
C PRO A 79 21.54 5.95 -10.36
N VAL A 80 21.41 6.43 -11.59
CA VAL A 80 21.24 5.56 -12.75
C VAL A 80 22.55 4.85 -13.06
N ASP A 81 22.54 3.51 -13.02
CA ASP A 81 23.71 2.65 -13.20
C ASP A 81 23.64 1.76 -14.47
N GLY A 82 22.63 1.96 -15.32
CA GLY A 82 22.41 1.14 -16.50
C GLY A 82 21.48 1.76 -17.55
N PRO A 83 21.06 0.99 -18.56
CA PRO A 83 20.21 1.46 -19.66
C PRO A 83 18.73 1.55 -19.23
N TRP A 84 18.46 2.36 -18.20
CA TRP A 84 17.14 2.58 -17.64
C TRP A 84 16.99 4.01 -17.12
N ARG A 85 15.75 4.48 -16.93
CA ARG A 85 15.42 5.82 -16.43
C ARG A 85 14.27 5.77 -15.43
N TYR A 86 14.19 6.77 -14.56
CA TYR A 86 13.07 6.94 -13.63
C TYR A 86 12.00 7.86 -14.21
N TYR A 87 10.75 7.47 -14.05
CA TYR A 87 9.58 8.25 -14.43
C TYR A 87 8.60 8.35 -13.28
N LEU A 88 7.90 9.49 -13.18
CA LEU A 88 6.85 9.72 -12.21
C LEU A 88 5.50 9.79 -12.93
N ARG A 89 4.53 8.98 -12.48
CA ARG A 89 3.14 9.08 -12.94
C ARG A 89 2.16 8.83 -11.81
N ALA A 90 1.20 9.73 -11.66
CA ALA A 90 0.17 9.68 -10.62
C ALA A 90 0.76 9.44 -9.20
N GLY A 91 1.93 10.04 -8.92
CA GLY A 91 2.62 9.89 -7.63
C GLY A 91 3.37 8.57 -7.43
N VAL A 92 3.40 7.69 -8.43
CA VAL A 92 4.15 6.42 -8.43
C VAL A 92 5.42 6.59 -9.27
N ILE A 93 6.55 6.12 -8.75
CA ILE A 93 7.83 6.12 -9.45
C ILE A 93 8.06 4.76 -10.10
N TYR A 94 8.44 4.78 -11.36
CA TYR A 94 8.73 3.61 -12.18
C TYR A 94 10.18 3.65 -12.64
N ARG A 95 10.85 2.50 -12.61
CA ARG A 95 12.11 2.28 -13.35
C ARG A 95 11.77 1.65 -14.69
N VAL A 96 12.16 2.30 -15.77
CA VAL A 96 11.77 1.92 -17.14
C VAL A 96 13.02 1.70 -17.98
N SER A 97 13.03 0.62 -18.78
CA SER A 97 14.10 0.34 -19.73
C SER A 97 14.21 1.46 -20.77
N ALA A 98 15.43 1.93 -21.03
CA ALA A 98 15.69 2.95 -22.04
C ALA A 98 15.50 2.41 -23.47
N ASP A 99 15.67 1.09 -23.67
CA ASP A 99 15.64 0.48 -25.00
C ASP A 99 14.24 -0.03 -25.37
N THR A 100 13.55 -0.67 -24.42
CA THR A 100 12.26 -1.33 -24.68
C THR A 100 11.06 -0.53 -24.20
N HIS A 101 11.29 0.54 -23.43
CA HIS A 101 10.26 1.33 -22.76
C HIS A 101 9.34 0.49 -21.87
N ARG A 102 9.81 -0.67 -21.39
CA ARG A 102 9.06 -1.51 -20.47
C ARG A 102 9.39 -1.17 -19.03
N VAL A 103 8.38 -1.26 -18.17
CA VAL A 103 8.55 -1.14 -16.73
C VAL A 103 9.42 -2.30 -16.24
N LEU A 104 10.56 -1.97 -15.67
CA LEU A 104 11.45 -2.93 -15.02
C LEU A 104 11.09 -3.09 -13.55
N GLU A 105 10.63 -2.02 -12.92
CA GLU A 105 10.31 -2.01 -11.50
C GLU A 105 9.30 -0.91 -11.16
N VAL A 106 8.39 -1.22 -10.25
CA VAL A 106 7.49 -0.24 -9.63
C VAL A 106 8.03 0.05 -8.24
N ILE A 107 8.65 1.22 -8.05
CA ILE A 107 9.33 1.58 -6.80
C ILE A 107 8.31 1.93 -5.71
N GLY A 108 7.18 2.50 -6.12
CA GLY A 108 6.07 2.82 -5.22
C GLY A 108 5.74 4.32 -5.18
N ARG A 109 4.88 4.67 -4.23
CA ARG A 109 4.41 6.05 -4.01
C ARG A 109 5.29 6.72 -2.98
N ARG A 110 5.67 7.99 -3.21
CA ARG A 110 6.29 8.78 -2.14
C ARG A 110 5.25 9.02 -1.04
N SER A 111 5.51 8.53 0.17
CA SER A 111 4.92 9.11 1.37
C SER A 111 5.58 10.46 1.59
N ARG A 112 4.81 11.55 1.44
CA ARG A 112 5.28 12.88 1.90
C ARG A 112 5.61 12.74 3.40
N PRO A 113 6.79 13.18 3.88
CA PRO A 113 7.02 13.31 5.32
C PRO A 113 6.01 14.27 5.94
#